data_AF-A0A1J3GPB9-F1
#
_entry.id   AF-A0A1J3GPB9-F1
#
_cell.length_a   1.000
_cell.length_b   1.000
_cell.length_c   1.000
_cell.angle_alpha   90.00
_cell.angle_beta   90.00
_cell.angle_gamma   90.00
#
_symmetry.space_group_name_H-M   'P 1'
#
loop_
_entity.id
_entity.type
_entity.pdbx_description
1 polymer ?
#
loop_
_entity_poly.entity_id
_entity_poly.type
_entity_poly.pdbx_seq_one_letter_code
_entity_poly.pdbx_strand_id
1 'polypeptide(L)'
;AGNKELKSTHMKIMSLMRGCLKDLPTYQWLTVLPQLVSRICHQNGETVQMVKNIITSVLHQFPQQGLWIMAAVSKSTVPARREAAAEIIQG
;
A
#
# COMPACT_ATOMS: atom_id res chain seq x y z
N ALA A 1 28.57 4.33 -9.81
CA ALA A 1 28.51 3.09 -9.00
C ALA A 1 27.30 3.09 -8.05
N GLY A 2 27.15 4.05 -7.13
CA GLY A 2 26.10 4.04 -6.09
C GLY A 2 24.64 3.94 -6.54
N ASN A 3 24.26 4.55 -7.68
CA ASN A 3 22.87 4.46 -8.17
C ASN A 3 22.50 3.02 -8.65
N LYS A 4 23.48 2.27 -9.18
CA LYS A 4 23.25 0.88 -9.61
C LYS A 4 23.04 -0.04 -8.41
N GLU A 5 23.79 0.18 -7.34
CA GLU A 5 23.65 -0.56 -6.09
C GLU A 5 22.31 -0.27 -5.42
N LEU A 6 21.92 1.00 -5.31
CA LEU A 6 20.63 1.39 -4.73
C LEU A 6 19.44 0.74 -5.47
N LYS A 7 19.47 0.72 -6.80
CA LYS A 7 18.46 0.03 -7.62
C LYS A 7 18.43 -1.48 -7.35
N SER A 8 19.60 -2.11 -7.22
CA SER A 8 19.68 -3.54 -6.88
C SER A 8 19.08 -3.84 -5.51
N THR A 9 19.40 -3.01 -4.50
CA THR A 9 18.85 -3.13 -3.15
C THR A 9 17.35 -2.91 -3.13
N HIS A 10 16.84 -1.92 -3.88
CA HIS A 10 15.40 -1.69 -4.03
C HIS A 10 14.69 -2.94 -4.55
N MET A 11 15.19 -3.56 -5.63
CA MET A 11 14.58 -4.78 -6.18
C MET A 11 14.57 -5.94 -5.17
N LYS A 12 15.63 -6.10 -4.38
CA LYS A 12 15.69 -7.12 -3.31
C LYS A 12 14.63 -6.86 -2.24
N ILE A 13 14.50 -5.61 -1.78
CA ILE A 13 13.48 -5.21 -0.80
C ILE A 13 12.08 -5.46 -1.35
N MET A 14 11.81 -5.09 -2.62
CA MET A 14 10.52 -5.32 -3.25
C MET A 14 10.18 -6.81 -3.32
N SER A 15 11.16 -7.67 -3.60
CA SER A 15 10.97 -9.12 -3.57
C SER A 15 10.60 -9.64 -2.18
N LEU A 16 11.33 -9.19 -1.14
CA LEU A 16 11.03 -9.54 0.25
C LEU A 16 9.62 -9.10 0.66
N MET A 17 9.23 -7.88 0.31
CA MET A 17 7.89 -7.36 0.60
C MET A 17 6.79 -8.18 -0.08
N ARG A 18 7.01 -8.70 -1.29
CA ARG A 18 6.06 -9.62 -1.96
C ARG A 18 5.93 -10.93 -1.19
N GLY A 19 7.04 -11.47 -0.70
CA GLY A 19 7.05 -12.63 0.21
C GLY A 19 6.27 -12.35 1.48
N CYS A 20 6.55 -11.23 2.17
CA CYS A 20 5.82 -10.84 3.38
C CYS A 20 4.31 -10.69 3.16
N LEU A 21 3.88 -10.11 2.04
CA LEU A 21 2.44 -10.00 1.73
C LEU A 21 1.78 -11.38 1.58
N LYS A 22 2.51 -12.38 1.07
CA LYS A 22 2.01 -13.75 0.93
C LYS A 22 2.06 -14.53 2.24
N ASP A 23 3.13 -14.37 3.02
CA ASP A 23 3.47 -15.27 4.11
C ASP A 23 3.02 -14.75 5.48
N LEU A 24 2.89 -13.43 5.66
CA LEU A 24 2.44 -12.84 6.92
C LEU A 24 0.91 -12.92 7.05
N PRO A 25 0.39 -13.20 8.26
CA PRO A 25 -1.03 -13.07 8.54
C PRO A 25 -1.50 -11.62 8.30
N THR A 26 -2.58 -11.47 7.53
CA THR A 26 -3.06 -10.15 7.08
C THR A 26 -3.34 -9.16 8.22
N TYR A 27 -3.72 -9.65 9.41
CA TYR A 27 -4.03 -8.79 10.55
C TYR A 27 -2.81 -7.95 10.99
N GLN A 28 -1.58 -8.40 10.72
CA GLN A 28 -0.38 -7.66 11.08
C GLN A 28 -0.30 -6.33 10.30
N TRP A 29 -0.79 -6.31 9.06
CA TRP A 29 -0.84 -5.10 8.24
C TRP A 29 -1.83 -4.05 8.74
N LEU A 30 -2.84 -4.43 9.55
CA LEU A 30 -3.73 -3.46 10.19
C LEU A 30 -2.95 -2.46 11.06
N THR A 31 -1.88 -2.92 11.72
CA THR A 31 -1.07 -2.09 12.63
C THR A 31 -0.34 -0.96 11.90
N VAL A 32 -0.04 -1.14 10.61
CA VAL A 32 0.69 -0.18 9.77
C VAL A 32 -0.20 0.43 8.68
N LEU A 33 -1.49 0.13 8.69
CA LEU A 33 -2.44 0.60 7.68
C LEU A 33 -2.46 2.14 7.55
N PRO A 34 -2.49 2.95 8.64
CA PRO A 34 -2.40 4.41 8.52
C PRO A 34 -1.16 4.90 7.75
N GLN A 35 -0.01 4.26 8.00
CA GLN A 35 1.26 4.61 7.37
C GLN A 35 1.24 4.25 5.89
N LEU A 36 0.69 3.08 5.53
CA LEU A 36 0.49 2.67 4.14
C LEU A 36 -0.44 3.66 3.41
N VAL A 37 -1.57 4.03 4.01
CA VAL A 37 -2.53 5.01 3.45
C VAL A 37 -1.88 6.39 3.24
N SER A 38 -0.93 6.79 4.07
CA SER A 38 -0.17 8.03 3.86
C SER A 38 0.64 8.02 2.55
N ARG A 39 1.07 6.84 2.09
CA ARG A 39 1.98 6.62 0.94
C ARG A 39 1.32 6.14 -0.35
N ILE A 40 -0.01 6.12 -0.44
CA ILE A 40 -0.76 5.67 -1.64
C ILE A 40 -0.46 6.47 -2.92
N CYS A 41 0.17 7.64 -2.82
CA CYS A 41 0.59 8.48 -3.95
C CYS A 41 2.10 8.71 -3.99
N HIS A 42 2.90 7.72 -3.57
CA HIS A 42 4.36 7.81 -3.66
C HIS A 42 4.84 7.94 -5.13
N GLN A 43 5.97 8.61 -5.36
CA GLN A 43 6.46 8.88 -6.73
C GLN A 43 6.96 7.62 -7.45
N ASN A 44 7.46 6.63 -6.69
CA ASN A 44 7.90 5.34 -7.24
C ASN A 44 6.69 4.40 -7.45
N GLY A 45 6.43 4.05 -8.72
CA GLY A 45 5.28 3.23 -9.10
C GLY A 45 5.29 1.80 -8.54
N GLU A 46 6.45 1.14 -8.48
CA GLU A 46 6.54 -0.22 -7.89
C GLU A 46 6.16 -0.20 -6.40
N THR A 47 6.61 0.83 -5.69
CA THR A 47 6.30 1.04 -4.27
C THR A 47 4.82 1.28 -4.07
N VAL A 48 4.20 2.16 -4.88
CA VAL A 48 2.75 2.41 -4.80
C VAL A 48 1.96 1.15 -5.06
N GLN A 49 2.33 0.37 -6.08
CA GLN A 49 1.62 -0.87 -6.39
C GLN A 49 1.69 -1.87 -5.22
N MET A 50 2.86 -2.02 -4.60
CA MET A 50 3.02 -2.85 -3.41
C MET A 50 2.14 -2.36 -2.26
N VAL A 51 2.14 -1.06 -1.97
CA VAL A 51 1.29 -0.46 -0.93
C VAL A 51 -0.19 -0.70 -1.19
N LYS A 52 -0.65 -0.49 -2.43
CA LYS A 52 -2.04 -0.75 -2.84
C LYS A 52 -2.42 -2.22 -2.60
N ASN A 53 -1.58 -3.15 -3.05
CA ASN A 53 -1.83 -4.59 -2.89
C ASN A 53 -1.97 -4.99 -1.40
N ILE A 54 -1.13 -4.44 -0.52
CA ILE A 54 -1.22 -4.69 0.92
C ILE A 54 -2.54 -4.14 1.46
N ILE A 55 -2.91 -2.90 1.13
CA ILE A 55 -4.16 -2.28 1.61
C ILE A 55 -5.38 -3.08 1.10
N THR A 56 -5.41 -3.46 -0.18
CA THR A 56 -6.49 -4.27 -0.75
C THR A 56 -6.63 -5.61 -0.04
N SER A 57 -5.51 -6.29 0.26
CA SER A 57 -5.54 -7.54 1.04
C SER A 57 -6.16 -7.34 2.43
N VAL A 58 -5.82 -6.24 3.10
CA VAL A 58 -6.43 -5.88 4.39
C VAL A 58 -7.92 -5.59 4.26
N LEU A 59 -8.35 -4.84 3.24
CA LEU A 59 -9.77 -4.53 3.05
C LEU A 59 -10.61 -5.76 2.73
N HIS A 60 -10.06 -6.72 1.99
CA HIS A 60 -10.75 -7.99 1.72
C HIS A 60 -10.99 -8.81 2.98
N GLN A 61 -10.02 -8.86 3.91
CA GLN A 61 -10.14 -9.69 5.11
C GLN A 61 -10.76 -8.96 6.31
N PHE A 62 -10.52 -7.66 6.44
CA PHE A 62 -10.92 -6.83 7.58
C PHE A 62 -11.60 -5.52 7.13
N PRO A 63 -12.69 -5.59 6.34
CA PRO A 63 -13.32 -4.41 5.76
C PRO A 63 -13.81 -3.42 6.82
N GLN A 64 -14.36 -3.92 7.93
CA GLN A 64 -14.88 -3.06 9.00
C GLN A 64 -13.79 -2.19 9.62
N GLN A 65 -12.60 -2.74 9.85
CA GLN A 65 -11.47 -2.01 10.43
C GLN A 65 -10.81 -1.11 9.38
N GLY A 66 -10.60 -1.63 8.17
CA GLY A 66 -9.83 -0.93 7.15
C GLY A 66 -10.59 0.23 6.48
N LEU A 67 -11.90 0.11 6.27
CA LEU A 67 -12.68 1.14 5.60
C LEU A 67 -12.73 2.46 6.39
N TRP A 68 -12.72 2.42 7.72
CA TRP A 68 -12.64 3.64 8.56
C TRP A 68 -11.36 4.44 8.29
N ILE A 69 -10.24 3.76 8.08
CA ILE A 69 -8.96 4.42 7.80
C ILE A 69 -8.94 4.98 6.36
N MET A 70 -9.60 4.29 5.42
CA MET A 70 -9.69 4.72 4.02
C MET A 70 -10.67 5.87 3.78
N ALA A 71 -11.67 6.06 4.67
CA ALA A 71 -12.75 7.03 4.50
C ALA A 71 -12.25 8.48 4.31
N ALA A 72 -11.23 8.90 5.06
CA ALA A 72 -10.67 10.25 4.94
C ALA A 72 -10.03 10.47 3.56
N VAL A 73 -9.40 9.43 3.01
CA VAL A 73 -8.66 9.51 1.76
C VAL A 73 -9.58 9.41 0.55
N SER A 74 -10.69 8.69 0.64
CA SER A 74 -11.72 8.61 -0.42
C SER A 74 -12.48 9.92 -0.64
N LYS A 75 -12.43 10.85 0.33
CA LYS A 75 -13.01 12.20 0.24
C LYS A 75 -11.94 13.31 0.17
N SER A 76 -10.70 12.96 -0.15
CA SER A 76 -9.60 13.91 -0.29
C SER A 76 -9.88 14.98 -1.35
N THR A 77 -9.48 16.22 -1.07
CA THR A 77 -9.45 17.34 -2.04
C THR A 77 -8.34 17.18 -3.07
N VAL A 78 -7.28 16.42 -2.75
CA VAL A 78 -6.22 16.06 -3.68
C VAL A 78 -6.71 14.93 -4.61
N PRO A 79 -6.85 15.16 -5.93
CA PRO A 79 -7.44 14.19 -6.87
C PRO A 79 -6.70 12.85 -6.88
N ALA A 80 -5.36 12.87 -6.97
CA ALA A 80 -4.55 11.65 -7.00
C ALA A 80 -4.78 10.72 -5.79
N ARG A 81 -5.01 11.29 -4.60
CA ARG A 81 -5.30 10.51 -3.39
C ARG A 81 -6.69 9.88 -3.45
N ARG A 82 -7.68 10.65 -3.93
CA ARG A 82 -9.05 10.18 -4.09
C ARG A 82 -9.14 9.06 -5.15
N GLU A 83 -8.44 9.21 -6.26
CA GLU A 83 -8.37 8.22 -7.32
C GLU A 83 -7.69 6.93 -6.86
N ALA A 84 -6.53 7.04 -6.18
CA ALA A 84 -5.86 5.88 -5.59
C ALA A 84 -6.74 5.16 -4.56
N ALA A 85 -7.52 5.89 -3.76
CA ALA A 85 -8.49 5.31 -2.84
C ALA A 85 -9.60 4.55 -3.58
N ALA A 86 -10.16 5.16 -4.63
CA ALA A 86 -11.22 4.57 -5.43
C ALA A 86 -10.75 3.26 -6.07
N GLU A 87 -9.54 3.24 -6.64
CA GLU A 87 -8.94 2.04 -7.22
C GLU A 87 -8.82 0.89 -6.20
N ILE A 88 -8.41 1.19 -4.96
CA ILE A 88 -8.30 0.18 -3.90
C ILE A 88 -9.67 -0.30 -3.39
N ILE A 89 -10.67 0.58 -3.31
CA ILE A 89 -11.99 0.26 -2.74
C ILE A 89 -12.91 -0.42 -3.78
N GLN A 90 -12.73 -0.13 -5.06
CA GLN A 90 -13.59 -0.61 -6.15
C GLN A 90 -13.01 -1.80 -6.92
N GLY A 91 -11.70 -2.05 -6.79
CA GLY A 91 -11.00 -3.20 -7.40
C GLY A 91 -10.93 -4.38 -6.45
#